data_AF-A0A3A8SES1-F1
#
_entry.id   AF-A0A3A8SES1-F1
#
_cell.length_a   1.000
_cell.length_b   1.000
_cell.length_c   1.000
_cell.angle_alpha   90.00
_cell.angle_beta   90.00
_cell.angle_gamma   90.00
#
_symmetry.space_group_name_H-M   'P 1'
#
loop_
_entity.id
_entity.type
_entity.pdbx_description
1 polymer ?
#
loop_
_entity_poly.entity_id
_entity_poly.type
_entity_poly.pdbx_seq_one_letter_code
_entity_poly.pdbx_strand_id
1 'polypeptide(L)'
;LSSAREGGIRMETLLRVYQSRFEREQGNLEAAREAAQTALSRAVDPVLANPWDEVLARRAMAVLLPGEEGFTHLRRALALEELTGNVLQVGLVHLALAERAVSADAAVVELEAAESAFTEARASNLLAQATSLRGAL
;
A
#
# COMPACT_ATOMS: atom_id res chain seq x y z
N LEU A 1 0.97 13.33 28.30
CA LEU A 1 2.39 12.94 28.41
C LEU A 1 2.60 11.41 28.38
N SER A 2 1.62 10.59 28.77
CA SER A 2 1.65 9.12 28.60
C SER A 2 1.49 8.66 27.14
N SER A 3 0.70 9.36 26.32
CA SER A 3 0.52 9.05 24.89
C SER A 3 1.76 9.31 24.02
N ALA A 4 2.73 10.08 24.49
CA ALA A 4 3.97 10.33 23.76
C ALA A 4 4.95 9.14 23.85
N ARG A 5 4.79 8.23 24.82
CA ARG A 5 5.54 6.95 24.89
C ARG A 5 4.98 5.89 23.93
N GLU A 6 3.79 6.09 23.36
CA GLU A 6 3.19 5.22 22.34
C GLU A 6 3.81 5.43 20.94
N GLY A 7 4.61 6.49 20.74
CA GLY A 7 5.31 6.75 19.48
C GLY A 7 6.32 5.66 19.10
N GLY A 8 6.94 5.00 20.08
CA GLY A 8 7.90 3.91 19.83
C GLY A 8 7.24 2.66 19.22
N ILE A 9 5.97 2.39 19.57
CA ILE A 9 5.23 1.21 19.11
C ILE A 9 4.78 1.38 17.66
N ARG A 10 4.34 2.59 17.28
CA ARG A 10 3.98 2.95 15.89
C ARG A 10 5.19 2.97 14.96
N MET A 11 6.35 3.41 15.46
CA MET A 11 7.58 3.44 14.67
C MET A 11 8.04 2.04 14.24
N GLU A 12 7.69 0.99 14.97
CA GLU A 12 8.20 -0.34 14.68
C GLU A 12 7.62 -0.94 13.39
N THR A 13 6.31 -0.83 13.14
CA THR A 13 5.72 -1.27 11.86
C THR A 13 6.32 -0.49 10.70
N LEU A 14 6.41 0.83 10.84
CA LEU A 14 6.97 1.70 9.81
C LEU A 14 8.44 1.38 9.53
N LEU A 15 9.24 1.14 10.58
CA LEU A 15 10.63 0.71 10.48
C LEU A 15 10.75 -0.60 9.69
N ARG A 16 9.90 -1.59 9.97
CA ARG A 16 9.90 -2.87 9.26
C ARG A 16 9.47 -2.73 7.80
N VAL A 17 8.51 -1.85 7.50
CA VAL A 17 8.14 -1.52 6.11
C VAL A 17 9.30 -0.87 5.36
N TYR A 18 10.02 0.06 5.99
CA TYR A 18 11.23 0.65 5.38
C TYR A 18 12.37 -0.35 5.23
N GLN A 19 12.59 -1.22 6.22
CA GLN A 19 13.56 -2.30 6.13
C GLN A 19 13.22 -3.21 4.95
N SER A 20 11.95 -3.59 4.79
CA SER A 20 11.51 -4.40 3.65
C SER A 20 11.83 -3.75 2.31
N ARG A 21 11.57 -2.43 2.17
CA ARG A 21 11.91 -1.68 0.95
C ARG A 21 13.41 -1.65 0.70
N PHE A 22 14.20 -1.37 1.73
CA PHE A 22 15.66 -1.32 1.66
C PHE A 22 16.23 -2.67 1.21
N GLU A 23 15.85 -3.76 1.86
CA GLU A 23 16.35 -5.10 1.51
C GLU A 23 15.96 -5.49 0.07
N ARG A 24 14.73 -5.15 -0.35
CA ARG A 24 14.29 -5.36 -1.73
C ARG A 24 15.15 -4.60 -2.74
N GLU A 25 15.49 -3.35 -2.45
CA GLU A 25 16.37 -2.53 -3.30
C GLU A 25 17.80 -3.08 -3.38
N GLN A 26 18.25 -3.80 -2.33
CA GLN A 26 19.51 -4.53 -2.34
C GLN A 26 19.42 -5.91 -3.02
N GLY A 27 18.23 -6.34 -3.46
CA GLY A 27 17.99 -7.67 -4.03
C GLY A 27 17.82 -8.79 -3.00
N ASN A 28 17.80 -8.47 -1.70
CA ASN A 28 17.63 -9.43 -0.61
C ASN A 28 16.14 -9.75 -0.38
N LEU A 29 15.52 -10.47 -1.33
CA LEU A 29 14.06 -10.68 -1.35
C LEU A 29 13.53 -11.43 -0.11
N GLU A 30 14.28 -12.41 0.41
CA GLU A 30 13.86 -13.15 1.62
C GLU A 30 13.84 -12.25 2.85
N ALA A 31 14.87 -11.43 3.05
CA ALA A 31 14.92 -10.47 4.16
C ALA A 31 13.83 -9.40 4.02
N ALA A 32 13.55 -8.97 2.78
CA ALA A 32 12.45 -8.05 2.50
C ALA A 32 11.09 -8.66 2.89
N ARG A 33 10.90 -9.94 2.60
CA ARG A 33 9.68 -10.70 2.92
C ARG A 33 9.52 -10.88 4.42
N GLU A 34 10.58 -11.27 5.12
CA GLU A 34 10.58 -11.42 6.58
C GLU A 34 10.21 -10.11 7.28
N ALA A 35 10.79 -8.98 6.84
CA ALA A 35 10.50 -7.67 7.39
C ALA A 35 9.03 -7.25 7.15
N ALA A 36 8.51 -7.45 5.92
CA ALA A 36 7.11 -7.14 5.60
C ALA A 36 6.13 -8.03 6.36
N GLN A 37 6.44 -9.32 6.51
CA GLN A 37 5.61 -10.26 7.26
C GLN A 37 5.58 -9.91 8.75
N THR A 38 6.73 -9.51 9.32
CA THR A 38 6.81 -9.04 10.71
C THR A 38 5.97 -7.78 10.91
N ALA A 39 6.02 -6.83 9.97
CA ALA A 39 5.17 -5.63 9.99
C ALA A 39 3.69 -6.02 9.98
N LEU A 40 3.30 -6.96 9.11
CA LEU A 40 1.90 -7.39 8.98
C LEU A 40 1.41 -8.10 10.24
N SER A 41 2.18 -9.06 10.75
CA SER A 41 1.83 -9.82 11.96
C SER A 41 1.59 -8.90 13.15
N ARG A 42 2.39 -7.85 13.30
CA ARG A 42 2.17 -6.83 14.32
C ARG A 42 0.93 -5.99 14.06
N ALA A 43 0.72 -5.56 12.81
CA ALA A 43 -0.39 -4.68 12.46
C ALA A 43 -1.78 -5.33 12.59
N VAL A 44 -1.85 -6.67 12.51
CA VAL A 44 -3.09 -7.45 12.72
C VAL A 44 -3.23 -8.02 14.13
N ASP A 45 -2.23 -7.82 15.00
CA ASP A 45 -2.32 -8.24 16.40
C ASP A 45 -3.47 -7.46 17.08
N PRO A 46 -4.46 -8.12 17.71
CA PRO A 46 -5.62 -7.44 18.29
C PRO A 46 -5.29 -6.37 19.34
N VAL A 47 -4.14 -6.48 20.02
CA VAL A 47 -3.68 -5.53 21.04
C VAL A 47 -2.99 -4.32 20.40
N LEU A 48 -2.35 -4.52 19.25
CA LEU A 48 -1.55 -3.50 18.55
C LEU A 48 -2.23 -3.00 17.26
N ALA A 49 -3.43 -3.49 16.96
CA ALA A 49 -4.09 -3.32 15.67
C ALA A 49 -4.28 -1.84 15.33
N ASN A 50 -3.84 -1.49 14.13
CA ASN A 50 -3.99 -0.14 13.60
C ASN A 50 -4.23 -0.24 12.08
N PRO A 51 -5.37 0.24 11.56
CA PRO A 51 -5.68 0.18 10.13
C PRO A 51 -4.59 0.78 9.24
N TRP A 52 -3.95 1.87 9.65
CA TRP A 52 -2.88 2.50 8.87
C TRP A 52 -1.63 1.61 8.78
N ASP A 53 -1.26 0.97 9.89
CA ASP A 53 -0.12 0.04 9.92
C ASP A 53 -0.41 -1.22 9.09
N GLU A 54 -1.65 -1.71 9.13
CA GLU A 54 -2.06 -2.86 8.30
C GLU A 54 -1.94 -2.48 6.82
N VAL A 55 -2.44 -1.32 6.39
CA VAL A 55 -2.33 -0.90 4.98
C VAL A 55 -0.87 -0.82 4.54
N LEU A 56 0.01 -0.18 5.32
CA LEU A 56 1.43 -0.08 4.97
C LEU A 56 2.08 -1.46 4.84
N ALA A 57 1.81 -2.36 5.78
CA ALA A 57 2.35 -3.72 5.76
C ALA A 57 1.78 -4.54 4.59
N ARG A 58 0.48 -4.45 4.31
CA ARG A 58 -0.17 -5.12 3.17
C ARG A 58 0.41 -4.66 1.84
N ARG A 59 0.64 -3.36 1.66
CA ARG A 59 1.29 -2.82 0.45
C ARG A 59 2.73 -3.30 0.32
N ALA A 60 3.48 -3.39 1.42
CA ALA A 60 4.84 -3.96 1.39
C ALA A 60 4.82 -5.44 0.97
N MET A 61 3.89 -6.25 1.51
CA MET A 61 3.71 -7.65 1.11
C MET A 61 3.34 -7.78 -0.37
N ALA A 62 2.40 -6.96 -0.87
CA ALA A 62 1.93 -7.02 -2.26
C ALA A 62 3.03 -6.77 -3.30
N VAL A 63 4.08 -6.03 -2.93
CA VAL A 63 5.25 -5.78 -3.77
C VAL A 63 6.16 -6.99 -3.90
N LEU A 64 6.14 -7.89 -2.91
CA LEU A 64 7.00 -9.07 -2.86
C LEU A 64 6.29 -10.35 -3.32
N LEU A 65 4.96 -10.31 -3.41
CA LEU A 65 4.12 -11.44 -3.77
C LEU A 65 3.54 -11.27 -5.18
N PRO A 66 3.92 -12.11 -6.16
CA PRO A 66 3.34 -12.07 -7.48
C PRO A 66 1.93 -12.68 -7.49
N GLY A 67 1.16 -12.39 -8.55
CA GLY A 67 -0.14 -13.00 -8.79
C GLY A 67 -1.21 -12.65 -7.74
N GLU A 68 -2.15 -13.58 -7.51
CA GLU A 68 -3.34 -13.36 -6.67
C GLU A 68 -3.04 -13.06 -5.20
N GLU A 69 -1.92 -13.55 -4.67
CA GLU A 69 -1.53 -13.27 -3.29
C GLU A 69 -1.29 -11.75 -3.10
N GLY A 70 -0.52 -11.14 -4.00
CA GLY A 70 -0.28 -9.69 -3.99
C GLY A 70 -1.57 -8.90 -4.16
N PHE A 71 -2.46 -9.35 -5.05
CA PHE A 71 -3.78 -8.74 -5.24
C PHE A 71 -4.64 -8.79 -3.98
N THR A 72 -4.64 -9.90 -3.27
CA THR A 72 -5.41 -10.05 -2.03
C THR A 72 -4.93 -9.07 -0.96
N HIS A 73 -3.63 -8.84 -0.85
CA HIS A 73 -3.08 -7.81 0.02
C HIS A 73 -3.53 -6.40 -0.37
N LEU A 74 -3.52 -6.07 -1.66
CA LEU A 74 -3.97 -4.75 -2.15
C LEU A 74 -5.48 -4.55 -1.97
N ARG A 75 -6.31 -5.54 -2.27
CA ARG A 75 -7.77 -5.47 -2.03
C ARG A 75 -8.09 -5.25 -0.56
N ARG A 76 -7.37 -5.92 0.34
CA ARG A 76 -7.51 -5.69 1.79
C ARG A 76 -7.07 -4.28 2.19
N ALA A 77 -5.97 -3.78 1.64
CA ALA A 77 -5.51 -2.42 1.89
C ALA A 77 -6.54 -1.38 1.38
N LEU A 78 -7.10 -1.58 0.18
CA LEU A 78 -8.12 -0.71 -0.38
C LEU A 78 -9.34 -0.60 0.52
N ALA A 79 -9.90 -1.75 0.94
CA ALA A 79 -11.06 -1.78 1.83
C ALA A 79 -10.82 -1.04 3.16
N LEU A 80 -9.59 -1.05 3.68
CA LEU A 80 -9.22 -0.31 4.89
C LEU A 80 -9.08 1.20 4.64
N GLU A 81 -8.51 1.60 3.50
CA GLU A 81 -8.38 3.03 3.15
C GLU A 81 -9.75 3.66 2.83
N GLU A 82 -10.65 2.90 2.17
CA GLU A 82 -12.05 3.29 1.97
C GLU A 82 -12.79 3.45 3.31
N LEU A 83 -12.61 2.51 4.23
CA LEU A 83 -13.23 2.57 5.56
C LEU A 83 -12.73 3.77 6.38
N THR A 84 -11.46 4.14 6.23
CA THR A 84 -10.85 5.26 6.97
C THR A 84 -11.01 6.61 6.27
N GLY A 85 -11.56 6.64 5.05
CA GLY A 85 -11.82 7.85 4.28
C GLY A 85 -10.55 8.55 3.75
N ASN A 86 -9.44 7.83 3.64
CA ASN A 86 -8.16 8.41 3.24
C ASN A 86 -7.97 8.33 1.71
N VAL A 87 -8.62 9.26 1.02
CA VAL A 87 -8.72 9.29 -0.45
C VAL A 87 -7.37 9.31 -1.17
N LEU A 88 -6.33 9.90 -0.58
CA LEU A 88 -4.98 9.86 -1.16
C LEU A 88 -4.44 8.43 -1.21
N GLN A 89 -4.63 7.65 -0.15
CA GLN A 89 -4.15 6.28 -0.11
C GLN A 89 -5.02 5.34 -0.94
N VAL A 90 -6.33 5.58 -1.02
CA VAL A 90 -7.22 4.90 -1.98
C VAL A 90 -6.64 5.00 -3.39
N GLY A 91 -6.29 6.21 -3.84
CA GLY A 91 -5.69 6.40 -5.17
C GLY A 91 -4.33 5.68 -5.34
N LEU A 92 -3.49 5.68 -4.31
CA LEU A 92 -2.20 4.96 -4.34
C LEU A 92 -2.37 3.44 -4.40
N VAL A 93 -3.42 2.88 -3.80
CA VAL A 93 -3.70 1.44 -3.87
C VAL A 93 -4.26 1.07 -5.24
N HIS A 94 -5.18 1.87 -5.81
CA HIS A 94 -5.65 1.68 -7.18
C HIS A 94 -4.52 1.76 -8.22
N LEU A 95 -3.60 2.70 -8.07
CA LEU A 95 -2.42 2.76 -8.93
C LEU A 95 -1.58 1.47 -8.85
N ALA A 96 -1.39 0.92 -7.65
CA ALA A 96 -0.67 -0.34 -7.46
C ALA A 96 -1.43 -1.58 -7.99
N LEU A 97 -2.76 -1.53 -8.05
CA LEU A 97 -3.62 -2.53 -8.68
C LEU A 97 -3.50 -2.46 -10.21
N ALA A 98 -3.51 -1.25 -10.78
CA ALA A 98 -3.34 -1.02 -12.21
C ALA A 98 -2.01 -1.59 -12.73
N GLU A 99 -0.90 -1.36 -12.02
CA GLU A 99 0.43 -1.90 -12.36
C GLU A 99 0.47 -3.43 -12.44
N ARG A 100 -0.47 -4.11 -11.81
CA ARG A 100 -0.55 -5.57 -11.75
C ARG A 100 -1.64 -6.15 -12.64
N ALA A 101 -2.48 -5.30 -13.25
CA ALA A 101 -3.66 -5.73 -13.97
C ALA A 101 -3.31 -6.71 -15.11
N VAL A 102 -4.14 -7.75 -15.25
CA VAL A 102 -3.93 -8.82 -16.24
C VAL A 102 -4.33 -8.41 -17.67
N SER A 103 -4.95 -7.24 -17.84
CA SER A 103 -5.43 -6.72 -19.12
C SER A 103 -5.42 -5.19 -19.12
N ALA A 104 -5.35 -4.59 -20.31
CA ALA A 104 -5.46 -3.13 -20.47
C ALA A 104 -6.78 -2.59 -19.93
N ASP A 105 -7.91 -3.24 -20.21
CA ASP A 105 -9.22 -2.82 -19.70
C ASP A 105 -9.27 -2.79 -18.17
N ALA A 106 -8.75 -3.84 -17.52
CA ALA A 106 -8.65 -3.87 -16.06
C ALA A 106 -7.71 -2.77 -15.52
N ALA A 107 -6.60 -2.50 -16.20
CA ALA A 107 -5.69 -1.42 -15.83
C ALA A 107 -6.36 -0.04 -15.93
N VAL A 108 -7.14 0.19 -17.00
CA VAL A 108 -7.89 1.45 -17.21
C VAL A 108 -8.89 1.68 -16.08
N VAL A 109 -9.67 0.67 -15.68
CA VAL A 109 -10.64 0.78 -14.58
C VAL A 109 -9.96 1.23 -13.28
N GLU A 110 -8.82 0.61 -12.95
CA GLU A 110 -8.06 0.95 -11.75
C GLU A 110 -7.43 2.36 -11.86
N LEU A 111 -6.95 2.75 -13.04
CA LEU A 111 -6.39 4.10 -13.26
C LEU A 111 -7.47 5.18 -13.17
N GLU A 112 -8.67 4.95 -13.67
CA GLU A 112 -9.80 5.89 -13.53
C GLU A 112 -10.19 6.07 -12.05
N ALA A 113 -10.22 4.99 -11.28
CA ALA A 113 -10.44 5.05 -9.84
C ALA A 113 -9.32 5.83 -9.13
N ALA A 114 -8.06 5.61 -9.52
CA ALA A 114 -6.93 6.38 -8.99
C ALA A 114 -7.02 7.87 -9.34
N GLU A 115 -7.36 8.23 -10.57
CA GLU A 115 -7.54 9.61 -11.04
C GLU A 115 -8.65 10.33 -10.25
N SER A 116 -9.78 9.66 -10.02
CA SER A 116 -10.89 10.19 -9.22
C SER A 116 -10.43 10.50 -7.78
N ALA A 117 -9.76 9.54 -7.14
CA ALA A 117 -9.26 9.69 -5.78
C ALA A 117 -8.17 10.78 -5.67
N PHE A 118 -7.26 10.88 -6.64
CA PHE A 118 -6.24 11.95 -6.66
C PHE A 118 -6.82 13.34 -6.94
N THR A 119 -7.90 13.42 -7.71
CA THR A 119 -8.65 14.67 -7.91
C THR A 119 -9.25 15.15 -6.59
N GLU A 120 -9.92 14.26 -5.86
CA GLU A 120 -10.49 14.56 -4.55
C GLU A 120 -9.40 14.96 -3.53
N ALA A 121 -8.29 14.22 -3.51
CA ALA A 121 -7.13 14.52 -2.67
C ALA A 121 -6.35 15.78 -3.08
N ARG A 122 -6.67 16.40 -4.22
CA ARG A 122 -5.92 17.52 -4.83
C ARG A 122 -4.44 17.20 -5.07
N ALA A 123 -4.13 15.95 -5.38
CA ALA A 123 -2.77 15.44 -5.60
C ALA A 123 -2.37 15.56 -7.09
N SER A 124 -2.16 16.80 -7.56
CA SER A 124 -1.95 17.10 -8.99
C SER A 124 -0.84 16.29 -9.67
N ASN A 125 0.29 16.05 -8.99
CA ASN A 125 1.40 15.29 -9.55
C ASN A 125 1.04 13.81 -9.74
N LEU A 126 0.32 13.22 -8.78
CA LEU A 126 -0.12 11.82 -8.86
C LEU A 126 -1.25 11.65 -9.87
N LEU A 127 -2.14 12.64 -9.97
CA LEU A 127 -3.15 12.69 -11.04
C LEU A 127 -2.48 12.68 -12.41
N ALA A 128 -1.50 13.56 -12.65
CA ALA A 128 -0.76 13.61 -13.91
C ALA A 128 -0.05 12.29 -14.23
N GLN A 129 0.51 11.62 -13.22
CA GLN A 129 1.11 10.29 -13.39
C GLN A 129 0.07 9.25 -13.82
N ALA A 130 -1.08 9.16 -13.14
CA ALA A 130 -2.14 8.21 -13.47
C ALA A 130 -2.69 8.45 -14.88
N THR A 131 -2.96 9.69 -15.24
CA THR A 131 -3.41 10.07 -16.59
C THR A 131 -2.38 9.73 -17.67
N SER A 132 -1.09 9.95 -17.40
CA SER A 132 -0.03 9.60 -18.34
C SER A 132 0.07 8.09 -18.56
N LEU A 133 -0.10 7.29 -17.50
CA LEU A 133 -0.07 5.83 -17.60
C LEU A 133 -1.28 5.31 -18.39
N ARG A 134 -2.47 5.89 -18.16
CA ARG A 134 -3.68 5.51 -18.88
C ARG A 134 -3.60 5.83 -20.37
N GLY A 135 -3.01 6.98 -20.74
CA GLY A 135 -2.81 7.35 -22.14
C GLY A 135 -1.77 6.51 -22.89
N ALA A 136 -0.99 5.68 -22.17
CA ALA A 136 0.00 4.79 -22.75
C ALA A 136 -0.48 3.34 -22.95
N LEU A 137 -1.69 3.01 -22.47
CA LEU A 137 -2.35 1.72 -22.66
C LEU A 137 -3.19 1.71 -23.94
#